data_AF-A0A1I6G586-F1
#
_entry.id   AF-A0A1I6G586-F1
#
_cell.length_a   1.000
_cell.length_b   1.000
_cell.length_c   1.000
_cell.angle_alpha   90.00
_cell.angle_beta   90.00
_cell.angle_gamma   90.00
#
_symmetry.space_group_name_H-M   'P 1'
#
loop_
_entity.id
_entity.type
_entity.pdbx_description
1 polymer ?
#
loop_
_entity_poly.entity_id
_entity_poly.type
_entity_poly.pdbx_seq_one_letter_code
_entity_poly.pdbx_strand_id
1 'polypeptide(L)' 'MRTSTIIILVGAVIFVLPIPGTFILGALVVLAGLAARLFGL' A
#
# COMPACT_ATOMS: atom_id res chain seq x y z
N MET A 1 0.40 -14.64 -4.55
CA MET A 1 -0.56 -13.53 -4.36
C MET A 1 -0.43 -12.59 -5.55
N ARG A 2 -1.51 -11.93 -6.00
CA ARG A 2 -1.38 -10.88 -7.03
C ARG A 2 -0.45 -9.77 -6.54
N THR A 3 0.31 -9.15 -7.45
CA THR A 3 1.23 -8.06 -7.12
C THR A 3 0.51 -6.91 -6.42
N SER A 4 -0.68 -6.53 -6.90
CA SER A 4 -1.54 -5.55 -6.23
C SER A 4 -1.87 -5.92 -4.78
N THR A 5 -2.08 -7.20 -4.46
CA THR A 5 -2.31 -7.64 -3.07
C THR A 5 -1.08 -7.44 -2.19
N ILE A 6 0.11 -7.75 -2.72
CA ILE A 6 1.37 -7.55 -2.00
C ILE A 6 1.58 -6.06 -1.72
N ILE A 7 1.36 -5.20 -2.71
CA ILE A 7 1.51 -3.75 -2.55
C ILE A 7 0.55 -3.21 -1.49
N ILE A 8 -0.73 -3.63 -1.52
CA ILE A 8 -1.71 -3.22 -0.51
C ILE A 8 -1.27 -3.64 0.90
N LEU A 9 -0.81 -4.89 1.06
CA LEU A 9 -0.35 -5.39 2.36
C LEU A 9 0.89 -4.66 2.86
N VAL A 10 1.88 -4.43 2.00
CA VAL A 10 3.08 -3.67 2.34
C VAL A 10 2.71 -2.25 2.76
N GLY A 11 1.83 -1.58 2.01
CA GLY A 11 1.34 -0.25 2.36
C GLY A 11 0.63 -0.22 3.72
N ALA A 12 -0.22 -1.22 4.00
CA ALA A 12 -0.91 -1.33 5.28
C ALA A 12 0.06 -1.53 6.46
N VAL A 13 1.12 -2.34 6.28
CA VAL A 13 2.16 -2.52 7.29
C VAL A 13 2.90 -1.21 7.55
N ILE A 14 3.32 -0.49 6.48
CA ILE A 14 4.02 0.79 6.61
C ILE A 14 3.13 1.85 7.29
N PHE A 15 1.83 1.87 6.98
CA PHE A 15 0.87 2.83 7.51
C PHE A 15 0.71 2.77 9.04
N VAL A 16 0.83 1.57 9.62
CA VAL A 16 0.65 1.34 11.07
C VAL A 16 1.95 1.57 11.86
N LEU A 17 3.07 1.80 11.20
CA LEU A 17 4.34 2.05 11.88
C LEU A 17 4.29 3.37 12.68
N PRO A 18 4.76 3.39 13.94
CA PRO A 18 4.80 4.60 14.76
C PRO A 18 6.03 5.48 14.41
N ILE A 19 6.25 5.73 13.12
CA ILE A 19 7.37 6.52 12.61
C ILE A 19 6.80 7.72 11.84
N PRO A 20 7.21 8.97 12.14
CA PRO A 20 6.75 10.16 11.42
C PRO A 20 6.87 10.00 9.90
N GLY A 21 5.81 10.35 9.17
CA GLY A 21 5.77 10.27 7.71
C GLY A 21 5.44 8.89 7.12
N THR A 22 5.58 7.79 7.88
CA THR A 22 5.24 6.45 7.37
C THR A 22 3.74 6.25 7.18
N PHE A 23 2.89 6.94 7.94
CA PHE A 23 1.45 6.97 7.71
C PHE A 23 1.10 7.44 6.30
N ILE A 24 1.65 8.59 5.88
CA ILE A 24 1.38 9.15 4.54
C ILE A 24 1.96 8.24 3.46
N LEU A 25 3.21 7.77 3.65
CA LEU A 25 3.83 6.83 2.72
C LEU A 25 3.00 5.55 2.57
N GLY A 26 2.59 4.94 3.67
CA GLY A 26 1.78 3.73 3.68
C GLY A 26 0.44 3.94 2.99
N ALA A 27 -0.22 5.07 3.22
CA ALA A 27 -1.46 5.43 2.53
C ALA A 27 -1.26 5.52 1.00
N LEU A 28 -0.19 6.18 0.55
CA LEU A 28 0.13 6.28 -0.89
C LEU A 28 0.43 4.90 -1.50
N VAL A 29 1.14 4.04 -0.78
CA VAL A 29 1.43 2.67 -1.24
C VAL A 29 0.14 1.83 -1.32
N VAL A 30 -0.76 1.93 -0.33
CA VAL A 30 -2.08 1.27 -0.37
C VAL A 30 -2.88 1.74 -1.58
N LEU A 31 -2.94 3.06 -1.82
CA LEU A 31 -3.64 3.64 -2.96
C LEU A 31 -3.04 3.19 -4.30
N ALA A 32 -1.71 3.10 -4.40
CA ALA A 32 -1.05 2.56 -5.59
C ALA A 32 -1.41 1.09 -5.84
N GLY A 33 -1.48 0.27 -4.79
CA GLY A 33 -1.91 -1.14 -4.90
C GLY A 33 -3.39 -1.29 -5.29
N LEU A 34 -4.26 -0.44 -4.77
CA LEU A 34 -5.67 -0.34 -5.18
C LEU A 34 -5.78 0.08 -6.65
N ALA A 35 -5.04 1.10 -7.08
CA ALA A 35 -5.01 1.52 -8.48
C ALA A 35 -4.51 0.40 -9.39
N ALA A 36 -3.41 -0.28 -9.03
CA ALA A 36 -2.90 -1.45 -9.76
C ALA A 36 -3.97 -2.53 -9.91
N ARG A 37 -4.74 -2.80 -8.85
CA ARG A 37 -5.85 -3.76 -8.88
C ARG A 37 -6.95 -3.36 -9.85
N LEU A 38 -7.27 -2.07 -9.95
CA LEU A 38 -8.27 -1.56 -10.91
C LEU A 38 -7.85 -1.79 -12.36
N PHE A 39 -6.56 -1.71 -12.66
CA PHE A 39 -6.01 -1.97 -14.01
C PHE A 39 -5.64 -3.45 -14.24
N GLY A 40 -6.00 -4.35 -13.32
CA GLY A 40 -5.78 -5.78 -13.48
C GLY A 40 -4.34 -6.26 -13.24
N LEU A 41 -3.49 -5.40 -12.68
CA LEU A 41 -2.11 -5.71 -12.25
C LEU A 41 -2.10 -6.39 -10.86
#